data_AF-A0AAD4QFT9-F1
#
_entry.id   AF-A0AAD4QFT9-F1
#
_cell.length_a   1.000
_cell.length_b   1.000
_cell.length_c   1.000
_cell.angle_alpha   90.00
_cell.angle_beta   90.00
_cell.angle_gamma   90.00
#
_symmetry.space_group_name_H-M   'P 1'
#
loop_
_entity.id
_entity.type
_entity.pdbx_description
1 polymer ?
#
loop_
_entity_poly.entity_id
_entity_poly.type
_entity_poly.pdbx_seq_one_letter_code
_entity_poly.pdbx_strand_id
1 'polypeptide(L)'
;MLKRPLSPIGLPPSKRAHLSALSIFTARSTGFESLYDELILHIFTFLSHTDLCTLQATNRDCARLSLDNQLWKNLYLREFGRLRLRGFRGFSGRRDERETKNLPGRTVTQVQDWKRMFRISTNWRNGRCHTSTLDEMPNLSLTGSPREIDTPRREQDPPTPQITLAGKYTIISPSESAHRPSIVVLSPSIPRLVIHVAPIRAQESVRITTLAVDQSSRTSASIAACISNGDIYVYEVRSSSRKHHYAPPFKTPRTAPITQVAYSHPVLVTLSESFSLSVYDLRHEAMQVLHVLTSFTSFPPSSLVLTIPESQTYKLLLTYASPVYPAHWSVGVTEVMLSSATLHASAASLTSPARPPPLLLSTRSTRAFDLPADWIDETKLRNVREQWGRKVGSVASTQTDGRWVVLAPAVPGEACPPGGFTPASLPLQLYRLSLPSSRAGSGAAPKLTFVRNLLGQAGPVSALALADGRCVSLGVDGSVWVWDLENGWGSEVTGVASGSTEELCPSQRGTIAFDERRIITSGAMGSVMVRNFDF
;
A
#
# COMPACT_ATOMS: atom_id res chain seq x y z
N MET A 1 50.43 0.71 -66.90
CA MET A 1 51.19 1.56 -65.96
C MET A 1 50.49 1.61 -64.60
N LEU A 2 51.25 1.33 -63.54
CA LEU A 2 51.04 1.61 -62.11
C LEU A 2 49.70 1.22 -61.44
N LYS A 3 49.70 0.10 -60.69
CA LYS A 3 48.97 -0.01 -59.40
C LYS A 3 49.76 -0.84 -58.37
N ARG A 4 49.78 -0.28 -57.14
CA ARG A 4 50.48 -0.55 -55.88
C ARG A 4 50.72 -2.03 -55.46
N PRO A 5 51.82 -2.31 -54.71
CA PRO A 5 52.00 -3.57 -53.99
C PRO A 5 51.09 -3.67 -52.76
N LEU A 6 50.46 -4.83 -52.56
CA LEU A 6 49.68 -5.17 -51.37
C LEU A 6 50.62 -5.63 -50.24
N SER A 7 50.39 -5.12 -49.03
CA SER A 7 51.06 -5.45 -47.78
C SER A 7 50.74 -6.88 -47.29
N PRO A 8 51.61 -7.49 -46.46
CA PRO A 8 51.46 -8.87 -46.02
C PRO A 8 50.39 -9.00 -44.93
N ILE A 9 49.34 -9.77 -45.20
CA ILE A 9 48.36 -10.22 -44.20
C ILE A 9 49.04 -11.29 -43.34
N GLY A 10 49.22 -11.00 -42.05
CA GLY A 10 49.65 -11.97 -41.05
C GLY A 10 48.58 -13.04 -40.83
N LEU A 11 48.97 -14.31 -40.99
CA LEU A 11 48.16 -15.47 -40.66
C LEU A 11 47.88 -15.51 -39.14
N PRO A 12 46.70 -15.98 -38.70
CA PRO A 12 46.39 -16.15 -37.28
C PRO A 12 47.26 -17.27 -36.66
N PRO A 13 47.63 -17.16 -35.36
CA PRO A 13 48.51 -18.11 -34.70
C PRO A 13 47.88 -19.51 -34.61
N SER A 14 48.70 -20.52 -34.86
CA SER A 14 48.35 -21.94 -34.83
C SER A 14 47.84 -22.41 -33.46
N LYS A 15 46.77 -23.19 -33.52
CA LYS A 15 46.12 -23.98 -32.44
C LYS A 15 47.13 -24.55 -31.44
N ARG A 16 46.99 -24.19 -30.15
CA ARG A 16 47.84 -24.67 -29.04
C ARG A 16 47.88 -26.20 -29.00
N ALA A 17 49.08 -26.75 -29.01
CA ALA A 17 49.34 -28.17 -28.82
C ALA A 17 49.00 -28.60 -27.38
N HIS A 18 48.18 -29.63 -27.26
CA HIS A 18 48.04 -30.44 -26.05
C HIS A 18 49.27 -31.33 -25.94
N LEU A 19 50.22 -31.01 -25.07
CA LEU A 19 51.24 -31.96 -24.62
C LEU A 19 51.46 -31.81 -23.10
N SER A 20 50.83 -32.74 -22.38
CA SER A 20 51.42 -33.50 -21.27
C SER A 20 52.46 -32.78 -20.41
N ALA A 21 51.99 -32.01 -19.43
CA ALA A 21 52.79 -31.73 -18.25
C ALA A 21 52.71 -32.96 -17.32
N LEU A 22 53.86 -33.61 -17.12
CA LEU A 22 54.07 -34.59 -16.07
C LEU A 22 53.66 -33.96 -14.73
N SER A 23 52.65 -34.58 -14.11
CA SER A 23 52.12 -34.24 -12.80
C SER A 23 53.19 -34.48 -11.75
N ILE A 24 53.89 -33.41 -11.37
CA ILE A 24 54.50 -33.32 -10.06
C ILE A 24 53.33 -33.10 -9.09
N PHE A 25 52.97 -34.16 -8.35
CA PHE A 25 52.11 -34.10 -7.17
C PHE A 25 52.80 -33.26 -6.08
N THR A 26 52.79 -31.94 -6.25
CA THR A 26 53.10 -30.98 -5.20
C THR A 26 51.83 -30.22 -4.84
N ALA A 27 51.46 -30.34 -3.57
CA ALA A 27 50.24 -29.87 -2.92
C ALA A 27 48.96 -30.63 -3.31
N ARG A 28 48.51 -31.52 -2.43
CA ARG A 28 47.07 -31.80 -2.28
C ARG A 28 46.39 -30.44 -2.12
N SER A 29 45.70 -29.95 -3.15
CA SER A 29 44.75 -28.85 -2.99
C SER A 29 43.60 -29.37 -2.14
N THR A 30 43.73 -29.25 -0.83
CA THR A 30 42.65 -29.45 0.15
C THR A 30 41.76 -28.20 0.23
N GLY A 31 41.69 -27.42 -0.85
CA GLY A 31 40.94 -26.18 -0.95
C GLY A 31 39.59 -26.40 -1.62
N PHE A 32 38.67 -25.45 -1.43
CA PHE A 32 37.36 -25.37 -2.09
C PHE A 32 37.44 -25.53 -3.62
N GLU A 33 38.61 -25.32 -4.22
CA GLU A 33 38.86 -25.44 -5.66
C GLU A 33 38.78 -26.86 -6.22
N SER A 34 38.81 -27.90 -5.36
CA SER A 34 38.65 -29.30 -5.80
C SER A 34 37.20 -29.81 -5.71
N LEU A 35 36.27 -29.01 -5.16
CA LEU A 35 34.86 -29.40 -5.00
C LEU A 35 34.04 -28.99 -6.22
N TYR A 36 33.00 -29.76 -6.54
CA TYR A 36 32.02 -29.36 -7.54
C TYR A 36 31.20 -28.15 -7.06
N ASP A 37 30.87 -27.24 -7.98
CA ASP A 37 30.07 -26.04 -7.72
C ASP A 37 28.80 -26.32 -6.89
N GLU A 38 28.10 -27.43 -7.17
CA GLU A 38 26.88 -27.83 -6.45
C GLU A 38 27.12 -28.14 -4.96
N LEU A 39 28.26 -28.76 -4.64
CA LEU A 39 28.64 -29.05 -3.25
C LEU A 39 29.02 -27.76 -2.52
N ILE A 40 29.71 -26.86 -3.20
CA ILE A 40 30.06 -25.54 -2.65
C ILE A 40 28.79 -24.72 -2.39
N LEU A 41 27.86 -24.70 -3.35
CA LEU A 41 26.55 -24.05 -3.18
C LEU A 41 25.75 -24.68 -2.03
N HIS A 42 25.78 -26.01 -1.89
CA HIS A 42 25.15 -26.70 -0.77
C HIS A 42 25.74 -26.28 0.57
N ILE A 43 27.08 -26.20 0.69
CA ILE A 43 27.76 -25.67 1.88
C ILE A 43 27.33 -24.23 2.15
N PHE A 44 27.26 -23.39 1.11
CA PHE A 44 26.84 -22.00 1.24
C PHE A 44 25.40 -21.84 1.76
N THR A 45 24.51 -22.82 1.55
CA THR A 45 23.15 -22.76 2.11
C THR A 45 23.10 -22.72 3.63
N PHE A 46 24.13 -23.24 4.31
CA PHE A 46 24.23 -23.25 5.77
C PHE A 46 24.76 -21.93 6.35
N LEU A 47 25.33 -21.07 5.51
CA LEU A 47 25.94 -19.82 5.93
C LEU A 47 24.90 -18.70 6.19
N SER A 48 25.32 -17.71 6.98
CA SER A 48 24.55 -16.48 7.19
C SER A 48 24.81 -15.46 6.07
N HIS A 49 23.97 -14.43 5.98
CA HIS A 49 24.15 -13.38 4.98
C HIS A 49 25.43 -12.57 5.18
N THR A 50 25.92 -12.43 6.43
CA THR A 50 27.19 -11.77 6.73
C THR A 50 28.36 -12.61 6.21
N ASP A 51 28.34 -13.91 6.46
CA ASP A 51 29.42 -14.81 6.05
C ASP A 51 29.51 -14.90 4.52
N LEU A 52 28.37 -14.97 3.83
CA LEU A 52 28.33 -14.93 2.36
C LEU A 52 28.93 -13.64 1.79
N CYS A 53 28.72 -12.50 2.45
CA CYS A 53 29.35 -11.23 2.05
C CYS A 53 30.86 -11.23 2.32
N THR A 54 31.32 -11.84 3.42
CA THR A 54 32.77 -11.97 3.68
C THR A 54 33.45 -12.89 2.67
N LEU A 55 32.79 -13.97 2.24
CA LEU A 55 33.28 -14.90 1.22
C LEU A 55 33.42 -14.27 -0.17
N GLN A 56 32.68 -13.19 -0.46
CA GLN A 56 32.85 -12.45 -1.72
C GLN A 56 34.23 -11.79 -1.82
N ALA A 57 34.88 -11.51 -0.70
CA ALA A 57 36.19 -10.87 -0.69
C ALA A 57 37.37 -11.85 -0.76
N THR A 58 37.14 -13.16 -0.61
CA THR A 58 38.24 -14.14 -0.46
C THR A 58 38.74 -14.71 -1.79
N ASN A 59 37.85 -15.08 -2.71
CA ASN A 59 38.19 -15.67 -4.01
C ASN A 59 37.15 -15.25 -5.07
N ARG A 60 37.56 -15.12 -6.35
CA ARG A 60 36.67 -14.83 -7.48
C ARG A 60 35.62 -15.92 -7.69
N ASP A 61 35.98 -17.19 -7.50
CA ASP A 61 35.04 -18.31 -7.64
C ASP A 61 34.02 -18.34 -6.49
N CYS A 62 34.47 -18.12 -5.26
CA CYS A 62 33.58 -17.94 -4.11
C CYS A 62 32.69 -16.69 -4.27
N ALA A 63 33.20 -15.61 -4.84
CA ALA A 63 32.42 -14.40 -5.15
C ALA A 63 31.34 -14.69 -6.19
N ARG A 64 31.64 -15.46 -7.23
CA ARG A 64 30.66 -15.88 -8.24
C ARG A 64 29.57 -16.77 -7.63
N LEU A 65 29.95 -17.79 -6.87
CA LEU A 65 29.01 -18.77 -6.31
C LEU A 65 28.16 -18.18 -5.17
N SER A 66 28.72 -17.30 -4.35
CA SER A 66 27.97 -16.59 -3.29
C SER A 66 26.97 -15.57 -3.82
N LEU A 67 27.03 -15.20 -5.09
CA LEU A 67 26.06 -14.34 -5.77
C LEU A 67 24.92 -15.13 -6.42
N ASP A 68 24.89 -16.45 -6.28
CA ASP A 68 23.85 -17.29 -6.87
C ASP A 68 22.44 -16.88 -6.40
N ASN A 69 21.51 -16.78 -7.35
CA ASN A 69 20.18 -16.24 -7.07
C ASN A 69 19.30 -17.19 -6.24
N GLN A 70 19.50 -18.52 -6.34
CA GLN A 70 18.74 -19.49 -5.53
C GLN A 70 19.24 -19.54 -4.09
N LEU A 71 20.54 -19.36 -3.87
CA LEU A 71 21.12 -19.20 -2.55
C LEU A 71 20.46 -18.03 -1.80
N TRP A 72 20.44 -16.84 -2.42
CA TRP A 72 19.80 -15.66 -1.85
C TRP A 72 18.29 -15.81 -1.72
N LYS A 73 17.62 -16.53 -2.64
CA LYS A 73 16.20 -16.86 -2.51
C LYS A 73 15.94 -17.69 -1.25
N ASN A 74 16.70 -18.76 -1.03
CA ASN A 74 16.51 -19.62 0.14
C ASN A 74 16.80 -18.87 1.44
N LEU A 75 17.88 -18.09 1.47
CA LEU A 75 18.23 -17.25 2.61
C LEU A 75 17.12 -16.23 2.89
N TYR A 76 16.63 -15.56 1.85
CA TYR A 76 15.50 -14.66 1.95
C TYR A 76 14.25 -15.35 2.49
N LEU A 77 13.85 -16.50 1.94
CA LEU A 77 12.67 -17.23 2.40
C LEU A 77 12.83 -17.78 3.82
N ARG A 78 14.06 -18.05 4.28
CA ARG A 78 14.37 -18.48 5.64
C ARG A 78 14.26 -17.33 6.64
N GLU A 79 14.88 -16.20 6.34
CA GLU A 79 14.97 -15.06 7.26
C GLU A 79 13.73 -14.16 7.21
N PHE A 80 13.20 -13.99 6.00
CA PHE A 80 12.03 -13.17 5.72
C PHE A 80 10.73 -14.01 5.64
N GLY A 81 10.78 -15.32 5.46
CA GLY A 81 9.56 -16.13 5.27
C GLY A 81 9.01 -16.04 3.84
N ARG A 82 8.07 -16.93 3.50
CA ARG A 82 7.69 -17.20 2.10
C ARG A 82 7.00 -16.06 1.35
N LEU A 83 6.44 -15.06 2.04
CA LEU A 83 5.53 -14.10 1.43
C LEU A 83 5.55 -12.75 2.16
N ARG A 84 6.71 -12.12 2.41
CA ARG A 84 6.76 -10.70 2.82
C ARG A 84 6.37 -9.81 1.64
N LEU A 85 5.07 -9.72 1.41
CA LEU A 85 4.31 -8.48 1.51
C LEU A 85 4.93 -7.30 0.76
N ARG A 86 4.42 -7.17 -0.46
CA ARG A 86 4.59 -6.02 -1.31
C ARG A 86 3.60 -4.99 -0.81
N GLY A 87 3.99 -3.75 -0.52
CA GLY A 87 3.13 -2.71 0.10
C GLY A 87 1.95 -2.25 -0.77
N PHE A 88 1.37 -3.13 -1.57
CA PHE A 88 0.32 -2.84 -2.51
C PHE A 88 -1.03 -3.08 -1.86
N ARG A 89 -1.70 -1.99 -1.51
CA ARG A 89 -3.10 -2.01 -1.09
C ARG A 89 -3.96 -2.65 -2.19
N GLY A 90 -4.41 -3.89 -1.96
CA GLY A 90 -5.45 -4.53 -2.78
C GLY A 90 -5.00 -5.34 -4.00
N PHE A 91 -3.70 -5.64 -4.20
CA PHE A 91 -3.35 -6.68 -5.17
C PHE A 91 -3.64 -8.07 -4.60
N SER A 92 -4.86 -8.54 -4.84
CA SER A 92 -5.23 -9.95 -4.70
C SER A 92 -4.48 -10.79 -5.76
N GLY A 93 -3.24 -11.12 -5.42
CA GLY A 93 -2.34 -11.97 -6.18
C GLY A 93 -1.88 -13.19 -5.41
N ARG A 94 -2.70 -13.73 -4.50
CA ARG A 94 -2.55 -15.12 -4.05
C ARG A 94 -3.01 -16.04 -5.19
N ARG A 95 -2.10 -16.40 -6.07
CA ARG A 95 -2.15 -17.66 -6.81
C ARG A 95 -0.89 -18.43 -6.47
N ASP A 96 -1.01 -19.28 -5.47
CA ASP A 96 -0.02 -20.30 -5.13
C ASP A 96 -0.61 -21.63 -5.60
N GLU A 97 -0.20 -22.09 -6.77
CA GLU A 97 -0.21 -23.49 -7.16
C GLU A 97 0.77 -23.65 -8.32
N ARG A 98 1.88 -24.33 -8.07
CA ARG A 98 2.83 -24.90 -9.03
C ARG A 98 2.62 -24.45 -10.49
N GLU A 99 3.20 -23.31 -10.88
CA GLU A 99 3.63 -23.21 -12.28
C GLU A 99 4.83 -24.14 -12.42
N THR A 100 4.57 -25.41 -12.75
CA THR A 100 5.49 -26.20 -13.57
C THR A 100 5.65 -25.43 -14.88
N LYS A 101 6.63 -24.52 -14.92
CA LYS A 101 7.04 -23.90 -16.17
C LYS A 101 7.68 -24.96 -17.04
N ASN A 102 6.99 -25.27 -18.12
CA ASN A 102 7.56 -25.93 -19.28
C ASN A 102 8.81 -25.16 -19.74
N LEU A 103 9.82 -25.90 -20.20
CA LEU A 103 11.14 -25.43 -20.66
C LEU A 103 11.08 -24.23 -21.64
N PRO A 104 12.16 -23.43 -21.72
CA PRO A 104 12.07 -21.99 -21.96
C PRO A 104 12.01 -21.62 -23.45
N GLY A 105 10.90 -21.00 -23.84
CA GLY A 105 10.86 -20.04 -24.95
C GLY A 105 11.27 -18.66 -24.45
N ARG A 106 12.19 -18.01 -25.17
CA ARG A 106 12.88 -16.74 -24.88
C ARG A 106 11.90 -15.57 -24.63
N THR A 107 11.31 -15.48 -23.44
CA THR A 107 10.67 -14.27 -22.91
C THR A 107 11.49 -13.80 -21.72
N VAL A 108 11.88 -12.52 -21.69
CA VAL A 108 12.59 -11.87 -20.58
C VAL A 108 11.66 -11.85 -19.35
N THR A 109 11.58 -12.97 -18.66
CA THR A 109 11.07 -13.01 -17.29
C THR A 109 12.04 -12.19 -16.46
N GLN A 110 11.58 -11.09 -15.87
CA GLN A 110 12.35 -10.35 -14.87
C GLN A 110 12.81 -11.36 -13.81
N VAL A 111 14.07 -11.79 -13.89
CA VAL A 111 14.68 -12.62 -12.85
C VAL A 111 14.74 -11.71 -11.63
N GLN A 112 13.97 -12.04 -10.61
CA GLN A 112 13.96 -11.28 -9.38
C GLN A 112 15.32 -11.44 -8.70
N ASP A 113 16.03 -10.33 -8.50
CA ASP A 113 17.33 -10.32 -7.81
C ASP A 113 17.10 -10.49 -6.31
N TRP A 114 17.25 -11.72 -5.80
CA TRP A 114 16.95 -12.02 -4.39
C TRP A 114 17.92 -11.34 -3.43
N LYS A 115 19.19 -11.12 -3.82
CA LYS A 115 20.14 -10.33 -3.03
C LYS A 115 19.65 -8.89 -2.84
N ARG A 116 19.11 -8.27 -3.89
CA ARG A 116 18.52 -6.92 -3.83
C ARG A 116 17.27 -6.90 -2.96
N MET A 117 16.40 -7.90 -3.10
CA MET A 117 15.20 -8.04 -2.27
C MET A 117 15.54 -8.22 -0.78
N PHE A 118 16.59 -8.99 -0.49
CA PHE A 118 17.14 -9.14 0.85
C PHE A 118 17.62 -7.80 1.41
N ARG A 119 18.43 -7.06 0.65
CA ARG A 119 18.92 -5.72 1.03
C ARG A 119 17.77 -4.77 1.34
N ILE A 120 16.79 -4.67 0.45
CA ILE A 120 15.60 -3.81 0.66
C ILE A 120 14.89 -4.21 1.96
N SER A 121 14.68 -5.51 2.19
CA SER A 121 13.96 -5.99 3.37
C SER A 121 14.72 -5.75 4.68
N THR A 122 16.06 -5.84 4.65
CA THR A 122 16.92 -5.44 5.77
C THR A 122 16.91 -3.94 6.00
N ASN A 123 16.87 -3.13 4.94
CA ASN A 123 16.73 -1.68 5.02
C ASN A 123 15.40 -1.30 5.69
N TRP A 124 14.30 -1.96 5.31
CA TRP A 124 13.01 -1.82 6.00
C TRP A 124 13.08 -2.24 7.46
N ARG A 125 13.72 -3.38 7.76
CA ARG A 125 13.88 -3.89 9.13
C ARG A 125 14.65 -2.95 10.03
N ASN A 126 15.64 -2.25 9.49
CA ASN A 126 16.49 -1.35 10.26
C ASN A 126 16.06 0.12 10.12
N GLY A 127 14.97 0.41 9.40
CA GLY A 127 14.52 1.77 9.12
C GLY A 127 15.52 2.62 8.32
N ARG A 128 16.46 2.01 7.58
CA ARG A 128 17.44 2.71 6.76
C ARG A 128 16.82 3.10 5.43
N CYS A 129 16.77 4.39 5.12
CA CYS A 129 16.25 4.87 3.85
C CYS A 129 17.07 6.06 3.32
N HIS A 130 17.00 6.27 2.01
CA HIS A 130 17.45 7.49 1.37
C HIS A 130 16.27 8.46 1.27
N THR A 131 16.40 9.65 1.87
CA THR A 131 15.37 10.69 1.86
C THR A 131 15.63 11.70 0.76
N SER A 132 14.59 12.03 -0.01
CA SER A 132 14.61 13.11 -1.00
C SER A 132 13.35 13.94 -0.88
N THR A 133 13.47 15.27 -0.90
CA THR A 133 12.31 16.15 -1.02
C THR A 133 11.84 16.22 -2.47
N LEU A 134 10.54 16.38 -2.69
CA LEU A 134 10.01 16.46 -4.04
C LEU A 134 10.51 17.72 -4.79
N ASP A 135 10.83 18.80 -4.08
CA ASP A 135 11.32 20.06 -4.68
C ASP A 135 12.78 19.97 -5.17
N GLU A 136 13.60 19.10 -4.60
CA GLU A 136 15.00 18.87 -5.02
C GLU A 136 15.12 17.98 -6.26
N MET A 137 14.03 17.38 -6.73
CA MET A 137 14.01 16.63 -7.98
C MET A 137 13.83 17.60 -9.16
N PRO A 138 14.79 17.68 -10.11
CA PRO A 138 14.86 18.73 -11.13
C PRO A 138 13.68 18.79 -12.13
N ASN A 139 12.68 17.92 -11.98
CA ASN A 139 11.47 17.85 -12.82
C ASN A 139 10.15 18.05 -12.03
N LEU A 140 10.20 18.36 -10.72
CA LEU A 140 9.08 18.14 -9.78
C LEU A 140 8.70 19.33 -8.90
N SER A 141 9.14 20.55 -9.20
CA SER A 141 8.68 21.76 -8.51
C SER A 141 7.16 21.93 -8.65
N LEU A 142 6.42 21.83 -7.53
CA LEU A 142 4.99 22.13 -7.47
C LEU A 142 4.69 23.63 -7.54
N THR A 143 5.73 24.47 -7.59
CA THR A 143 5.65 25.93 -7.55
C THR A 143 5.42 26.52 -8.94
N GLY A 144 4.17 26.91 -9.19
CA GLY A 144 3.96 28.24 -9.75
C GLY A 144 4.52 29.25 -8.76
N SER A 145 5.20 30.28 -9.26
CA SER A 145 5.80 31.34 -8.45
C SER A 145 4.86 31.87 -7.35
N PRO A 146 5.38 32.27 -6.18
CA PRO A 146 4.60 33.08 -5.25
C PRO A 146 4.39 34.43 -5.92
N ARG A 147 3.23 34.63 -6.56
CA ARG A 147 2.71 35.99 -6.74
C ARG A 147 2.16 36.40 -5.39
N GLU A 148 2.96 37.17 -4.66
CA GLU A 148 2.49 38.07 -3.61
C GLU A 148 1.31 38.87 -4.19
N ILE A 149 0.10 38.44 -3.86
CA ILE A 149 -1.08 39.28 -3.92
C ILE A 149 -1.56 39.32 -2.49
N ASP A 150 -1.24 40.44 -1.83
CA ASP A 150 -1.77 40.86 -0.55
C ASP A 150 -3.30 40.76 -0.57
N THR A 151 -3.80 39.64 -0.06
CA THR A 151 -5.19 39.51 0.36
C THR A 151 -5.17 38.86 1.73
N PRO A 152 -5.89 39.40 2.73
CA PRO A 152 -5.91 38.83 4.07
C PRO A 152 -6.62 37.47 4.01
N ARG A 153 -5.83 36.40 3.90
CA ARG A 153 -6.31 35.02 3.92
C ARG A 153 -6.77 34.70 5.33
N ARG A 154 -8.09 34.66 5.50
CA ARG A 154 -8.78 34.11 6.67
C ARG A 154 -8.29 32.68 6.89
N GLU A 155 -7.86 32.38 8.13
CA GLU A 155 -7.43 31.08 8.67
C GLU A 155 -8.14 29.88 8.01
N GLN A 156 -7.57 29.34 6.94
CA GLN A 156 -7.97 28.07 6.35
C GLN A 156 -6.73 27.19 6.30
N ASP A 157 -6.82 26.01 6.90
CA ASP A 157 -5.74 25.03 7.00
C ASP A 157 -5.02 24.85 5.65
N PRO A 158 -3.67 24.75 5.64
CA PRO A 158 -2.92 24.52 4.41
C PRO A 158 -3.40 23.25 3.69
N PRO A 159 -3.55 23.27 2.36
CA PRO A 159 -4.07 22.14 1.60
C PRO A 159 -3.11 20.95 1.67
N THR A 160 -3.48 19.90 2.41
CA THR A 160 -2.66 18.68 2.51
C THR A 160 -2.84 17.82 1.26
N PRO A 161 -1.82 17.64 0.41
CA PRO A 161 -1.97 16.92 -0.85
C PRO A 161 -2.28 15.45 -0.59
N GLN A 162 -3.16 14.87 -1.40
CA GLN A 162 -3.41 13.43 -1.33
C GLN A 162 -2.43 12.68 -2.20
N ILE A 163 -1.88 11.60 -1.64
CA ILE A 163 -0.84 10.80 -2.27
C ILE A 163 -1.33 9.37 -2.39
N THR A 164 -1.21 8.79 -3.59
CA THR A 164 -1.48 7.38 -3.83
C THR A 164 -0.37 6.79 -4.68
N LEU A 165 0.04 5.56 -4.36
CA LEU A 165 1.08 4.84 -5.09
C LEU A 165 0.46 3.78 -6.01
N ALA A 166 0.94 3.72 -7.25
CA ALA A 166 0.55 2.75 -8.26
C ALA A 166 1.81 2.12 -8.88
N GLY A 167 2.46 1.23 -8.13
CA GLY A 167 3.73 0.62 -8.51
C GLY A 167 4.80 1.67 -8.76
N LYS A 168 5.27 1.78 -10.01
CA LYS A 168 6.29 2.79 -10.37
C LYS A 168 5.75 4.23 -10.36
N TYR A 169 4.43 4.42 -10.41
CA TYR A 169 3.82 5.74 -10.46
C TYR A 169 3.53 6.27 -9.05
N THR A 170 3.90 7.53 -8.80
CA THR A 170 3.45 8.31 -7.65
C THR A 170 2.40 9.29 -8.14
N ILE A 171 1.19 9.23 -7.59
CA ILE A 171 0.09 10.10 -7.98
C ILE A 171 -0.16 11.06 -6.84
N ILE A 172 -0.16 12.35 -7.14
CA ILE A 172 -0.36 13.43 -6.19
C ILE A 172 -1.51 14.28 -6.71
N SER A 173 -2.54 14.51 -5.89
CA SER A 173 -3.49 15.59 -6.12
C SER A 173 -3.27 16.71 -5.11
N PRO A 174 -3.01 17.94 -5.56
CA PRO A 174 -3.04 19.10 -4.69
C PRO A 174 -4.48 19.30 -4.19
N SER A 175 -4.61 19.70 -2.92
CA SER A 175 -5.90 19.93 -2.27
C SER A 175 -6.45 21.35 -2.50
N GLU A 176 -5.87 22.08 -3.46
CA GLU A 176 -6.28 23.41 -3.85
C GLU A 176 -7.58 23.38 -4.67
N SER A 177 -8.52 24.25 -4.33
CA SER A 177 -9.77 24.41 -5.07
C SER A 177 -9.51 25.19 -6.35
N ALA A 178 -9.74 24.57 -7.50
CA ALA A 178 -9.52 25.17 -8.81
C ALA A 178 -10.69 24.87 -9.77
N HIS A 179 -10.86 25.69 -10.80
CA HIS A 179 -11.84 25.38 -11.87
C HIS A 179 -11.41 24.18 -12.73
N ARG A 180 -10.11 23.86 -12.73
CA ARG A 180 -9.52 22.70 -13.40
C ARG A 180 -8.48 22.05 -12.49
N PRO A 181 -8.91 21.24 -11.50
CA PRO A 181 -7.98 20.59 -10.62
C PRO A 181 -7.07 19.64 -11.42
N SER A 182 -5.82 19.53 -10.98
CA SER A 182 -4.79 18.76 -11.68
C SER A 182 -4.40 17.52 -10.88
N ILE A 183 -4.14 16.43 -11.57
CA ILE A 183 -3.57 15.21 -10.99
C ILE A 183 -2.16 15.11 -11.54
N VAL A 184 -1.17 15.11 -10.66
CA VAL A 184 0.24 15.00 -11.02
C VAL A 184 0.64 13.54 -10.89
N VAL A 185 1.03 12.92 -12.01
CA VAL A 185 1.54 11.55 -12.05
C VAL A 185 3.04 11.59 -12.33
N LEU A 186 3.80 11.02 -11.41
CA LEU A 186 5.26 10.98 -11.42
C LEU A 186 5.73 9.56 -11.62
N SER A 187 6.74 9.38 -12.47
CA SER A 187 7.37 8.10 -12.73
C SER A 187 8.88 8.30 -12.74
N PRO A 188 9.68 7.33 -12.28
CA PRO A 188 11.14 7.39 -12.43
C PRO A 188 11.59 7.31 -13.91
N SER A 189 10.70 6.91 -14.82
CA SER A 189 11.01 6.66 -16.23
C SER A 189 10.29 7.58 -17.21
N ILE A 190 9.28 8.32 -16.76
CA ILE A 190 8.44 9.16 -17.64
C ILE A 190 8.46 10.56 -17.04
N PRO A 191 8.59 11.63 -17.86
CA PRO A 191 8.48 13.00 -17.38
C PRO A 191 7.15 13.24 -16.67
N ARG A 192 7.12 14.23 -15.78
CA ARG A 192 5.94 14.65 -15.03
C ARG A 192 4.72 14.76 -15.95
N LEU A 193 3.71 13.94 -15.70
CA LEU A 193 2.42 13.99 -16.41
C LEU A 193 1.42 14.74 -15.55
N VAL A 194 0.78 15.75 -16.10
CA VAL A 194 -0.29 16.51 -15.42
C VAL A 194 -1.60 16.24 -16.15
N ILE A 195 -2.54 15.59 -15.47
CA ILE A 195 -3.88 15.33 -15.99
C ILE A 195 -4.80 16.40 -15.42
N HIS A 196 -5.30 17.28 -16.29
CA HIS A 196 -6.30 18.27 -15.89
C HIS A 196 -7.69 17.65 -15.92
N VAL A 197 -8.36 17.69 -14.78
CA VAL A 197 -9.75 17.26 -14.66
C VAL A 197 -10.62 18.45 -15.04
N ALA A 198 -11.33 18.33 -16.15
CA ALA A 198 -12.28 19.34 -16.61
C ALA A 198 -13.68 18.96 -16.08
N PRO A 199 -14.17 19.60 -15.00
CA PRO A 199 -15.50 19.35 -14.50
C PRO A 199 -16.52 19.74 -15.56
N ILE A 200 -17.54 18.90 -15.77
CA ILE A 200 -18.61 19.19 -16.74
C ILE A 200 -19.44 20.39 -16.26
N ARG A 201 -19.59 20.54 -14.94
CA ARG A 201 -20.22 21.69 -14.29
C ARG A 201 -19.15 22.73 -13.94
N ALA A 202 -18.68 23.46 -14.96
CA ALA A 202 -17.53 24.38 -14.87
C ALA A 202 -17.77 25.69 -14.07
N GLN A 203 -18.94 25.87 -13.44
CA GLN A 203 -19.32 27.16 -12.83
C GLN A 203 -18.76 27.38 -11.41
N GLU A 204 -18.32 26.33 -10.71
CA GLU A 204 -17.83 26.43 -9.32
C GLU A 204 -16.35 26.04 -9.22
N SER A 205 -15.64 26.58 -8.22
CA SER A 205 -14.30 26.11 -7.88
C SER A 205 -14.38 24.78 -7.15
N VAL A 206 -13.51 23.86 -7.51
CA VAL A 206 -13.70 22.45 -7.23
C VAL A 206 -12.36 21.83 -6.81
N ARG A 207 -12.39 20.91 -5.84
CA ARG A 207 -11.18 20.18 -5.38
C ARG A 207 -11.33 18.68 -5.53
N ILE A 208 -10.21 17.99 -5.72
CA ILE A 208 -10.16 16.53 -5.68
C ILE A 208 -10.24 16.10 -4.22
N THR A 209 -11.23 15.28 -3.89
CA THR A 209 -11.46 14.85 -2.51
C THR A 209 -10.88 13.49 -2.20
N THR A 210 -10.76 12.61 -3.20
CA THR A 210 -10.16 11.29 -3.03
C THR A 210 -9.71 10.72 -4.37
N LEU A 211 -8.66 9.89 -4.31
CA LEU A 211 -8.08 9.18 -5.45
C LEU A 211 -8.02 7.67 -5.14
N ALA A 212 -8.31 6.84 -6.14
CA ALA A 212 -8.00 5.41 -6.11
C ALA A 212 -7.34 4.97 -7.40
N VAL A 213 -6.50 3.95 -7.27
CA VAL A 213 -5.84 3.27 -8.38
C VAL A 213 -6.55 1.94 -8.62
N ASP A 214 -6.66 1.54 -9.88
CA ASP A 214 -7.20 0.24 -10.26
C ASP A 214 -6.36 -0.90 -9.68
N GLN A 215 -7.01 -1.74 -8.89
CA GLN A 215 -6.39 -2.91 -8.26
C GLN A 215 -6.50 -4.19 -9.12
N SER A 216 -7.24 -4.17 -10.23
CA SER A 216 -7.48 -5.37 -11.06
C SER A 216 -6.34 -5.65 -12.05
N SER A 217 -5.72 -4.61 -12.60
CA SER A 217 -4.73 -4.72 -13.68
C SER A 217 -3.32 -4.39 -13.21
N ARG A 218 -2.37 -5.28 -13.50
CA ARG A 218 -0.94 -5.04 -13.24
C ARG A 218 -0.26 -4.26 -14.37
N THR A 219 -0.90 -4.17 -15.55
CA THR A 219 -0.26 -3.69 -16.77
C THR A 219 -0.77 -2.33 -17.20
N SER A 220 -2.04 -1.99 -17.03
CA SER A 220 -2.56 -0.63 -17.25
C SER A 220 -3.01 -0.03 -15.92
N ALA A 221 -2.37 1.07 -15.53
CA ALA A 221 -2.81 1.81 -14.35
C ALA A 221 -3.95 2.73 -14.77
N SER A 222 -5.15 2.47 -14.26
CA SER A 222 -6.27 3.41 -14.31
C SER A 222 -6.47 4.07 -12.96
N ILE A 223 -6.85 5.34 -12.95
CA ILE A 223 -7.06 6.15 -11.75
C ILE A 223 -8.50 6.61 -11.71
N ALA A 224 -9.18 6.40 -10.60
CA ALA A 224 -10.46 7.03 -10.30
C ALA A 224 -10.19 8.28 -9.46
N ALA A 225 -10.69 9.42 -9.93
CA ALA A 225 -10.64 10.70 -9.24
C ALA A 225 -12.05 11.15 -8.89
N CYS A 226 -12.26 11.42 -7.61
CA CYS A 226 -13.52 11.90 -7.09
C CYS A 226 -13.40 13.37 -6.71
N ILE A 227 -14.47 14.10 -6.97
CA ILE A 227 -14.50 15.54 -6.88
C ILE A 227 -15.45 15.99 -5.77
N SER A 228 -15.20 17.16 -5.17
CA SER A 228 -16.04 17.78 -4.14
C SER A 228 -17.49 18.01 -4.52
N ASN A 229 -17.81 18.09 -5.82
CA ASN A 229 -19.17 18.23 -6.33
C ASN A 229 -19.92 16.88 -6.49
N GLY A 230 -19.25 15.76 -6.20
CA GLY A 230 -19.77 14.40 -6.36
C GLY A 230 -19.53 13.78 -7.75
N ASP A 231 -18.87 14.49 -8.67
CA ASP A 231 -18.49 13.93 -9.96
C ASP A 231 -17.34 12.91 -9.78
N ILE A 232 -17.35 11.88 -10.62
CA ILE A 232 -16.34 10.82 -10.64
C ILE A 232 -15.77 10.71 -12.05
N TYR A 233 -14.45 10.70 -12.15
CA TYR A 233 -13.73 10.55 -13.41
C TYR A 233 -12.75 9.39 -13.32
N VAL A 234 -12.74 8.52 -14.34
CA VAL A 234 -11.74 7.45 -14.47
C VAL A 234 -10.83 7.75 -15.64
N TYR A 235 -9.54 7.86 -15.36
CA TYR A 235 -8.49 8.14 -16.33
C TYR A 235 -7.60 6.92 -16.55
N GLU A 236 -7.06 6.79 -17.76
CA GLU A 236 -5.94 5.88 -18.02
C GLU A 236 -4.62 6.64 -17.97
N VAL A 237 -3.70 6.18 -17.10
CA VAL A 237 -2.44 6.89 -16.84
C VAL A 237 -1.57 7.04 -18.08
N ARG A 238 -1.52 6.02 -18.95
CA ARG A 238 -0.66 6.06 -20.15
C ARG A 238 -1.20 6.96 -21.25
N SER A 239 -2.51 6.92 -21.45
CA SER A 239 -3.15 7.66 -22.53
C SER A 239 -3.56 9.07 -22.10
N SER A 240 -3.55 9.37 -20.79
CA SER A 240 -4.17 10.55 -20.17
C SER A 240 -5.64 10.76 -20.59
N SER A 241 -6.26 9.74 -21.18
CA SER A 241 -7.61 9.78 -21.70
C SER A 241 -8.61 9.43 -20.62
N ARG A 242 -9.75 10.10 -20.66
CA ARG A 242 -10.89 9.82 -19.80
C ARG A 242 -11.61 8.59 -20.34
N LYS A 243 -11.67 7.51 -19.55
CA LYS A 243 -12.38 6.27 -19.90
C LYS A 243 -13.83 6.30 -19.47
N HIS A 244 -14.09 6.71 -18.23
CA HIS A 244 -15.44 6.73 -17.66
C HIS A 244 -15.68 8.02 -16.92
N HIS A 245 -16.95 8.39 -16.84
CA HIS A 245 -17.39 9.56 -16.10
C HIS A 245 -18.78 9.34 -15.53
N TYR A 246 -18.98 9.85 -14.32
CA TYR A 246 -20.26 9.94 -13.66
C TYR A 246 -20.48 11.37 -13.17
N ALA A 247 -21.57 12.00 -13.60
CA ALA A 247 -22.09 13.23 -13.03
C ALA A 247 -23.46 12.93 -12.43
N PRO A 248 -23.69 13.21 -11.14
CA PRO A 248 -25.00 12.99 -10.55
C PRO A 248 -26.03 13.97 -11.13
N PRO A 249 -27.23 13.50 -11.49
CA PRO A 249 -28.22 14.30 -12.23
C PRO A 249 -28.69 15.53 -11.46
N PHE A 250 -28.79 15.47 -10.12
CA PHE A 250 -29.19 16.58 -9.26
C PHE A 250 -28.30 16.71 -8.02
N LYS A 251 -28.03 17.95 -7.59
CA LYS A 251 -27.42 18.22 -6.27
C LYS A 251 -28.42 17.75 -5.20
N THR A 252 -28.14 16.63 -4.57
CA THR A 252 -28.93 16.05 -3.48
C THR A 252 -28.00 15.87 -2.28
N PRO A 253 -28.49 15.66 -1.04
CA PRO A 253 -27.60 15.25 0.06
C PRO A 253 -26.82 13.95 -0.23
N ARG A 254 -27.18 13.22 -1.31
CA ARG A 254 -26.44 12.08 -1.88
C ARG A 254 -25.27 12.47 -2.79
N THR A 255 -25.18 13.73 -3.23
CA THR A 255 -24.01 14.30 -3.93
C THR A 255 -23.08 15.02 -2.98
N ALA A 256 -23.09 14.63 -1.70
CA ALA A 256 -22.07 15.05 -0.74
C ALA A 256 -20.68 14.65 -1.26
N PRO A 257 -19.62 15.41 -0.92
CA PRO A 257 -18.28 15.11 -1.38
C PRO A 257 -17.87 13.68 -1.00
N ILE A 258 -17.17 13.02 -1.90
CA ILE A 258 -16.74 11.64 -1.71
C ILE A 258 -15.47 11.65 -0.85
N THR A 259 -15.52 10.98 0.29
CA THR A 259 -14.40 10.93 1.25
C THR A 259 -13.44 9.78 0.96
N GLN A 260 -13.97 8.63 0.53
CA GLN A 260 -13.18 7.44 0.24
C GLN A 260 -13.65 6.74 -1.03
N VAL A 261 -12.70 6.12 -1.71
CA VAL A 261 -12.95 5.33 -2.92
C VAL A 261 -12.07 4.09 -2.91
N ALA A 262 -12.62 2.96 -3.39
CA ALA A 262 -11.82 1.82 -3.80
C ALA A 262 -12.24 1.36 -5.18
N TYR A 263 -11.24 1.03 -5.99
CA TYR A 263 -11.42 0.72 -7.39
C TYR A 263 -10.80 -0.62 -7.74
N SER A 264 -11.59 -1.51 -8.32
CA SER A 264 -11.13 -2.77 -8.90
C SER A 264 -11.97 -3.08 -10.11
N HIS A 265 -11.44 -2.82 -11.31
CA HIS A 265 -12.22 -2.89 -12.54
C HIS A 265 -12.94 -4.26 -12.69
N PRO A 266 -14.23 -4.28 -13.07
CA PRO A 266 -15.12 -3.13 -13.38
C PRO A 266 -15.88 -2.49 -12.20
N VAL A 267 -15.66 -2.89 -10.95
CA VAL A 267 -16.41 -2.36 -9.80
C VAL A 267 -15.69 -1.16 -9.17
N LEU A 268 -16.43 -0.09 -8.94
CA LEU A 268 -15.99 1.07 -8.16
C LEU A 268 -16.90 1.24 -6.94
N VAL A 269 -16.32 1.47 -5.78
CA VAL A 269 -17.07 1.75 -4.56
C VAL A 269 -16.66 3.12 -4.02
N THR A 270 -17.65 3.96 -3.72
CA THR A 270 -17.43 5.28 -3.12
C THR A 270 -18.16 5.40 -1.80
N LEU A 271 -17.58 6.14 -0.87
CA LEU A 271 -18.18 6.55 0.38
C LEU A 271 -18.35 8.06 0.39
N SER A 272 -19.58 8.54 0.55
CA SER A 272 -19.85 9.97 0.69
C SER A 272 -19.64 10.45 2.13
N GLU A 273 -19.50 11.76 2.31
CA GLU A 273 -19.55 12.42 3.62
C GLU A 273 -20.89 12.17 4.34
N SER A 274 -21.99 11.99 3.59
CA SER A 274 -23.32 11.65 4.10
C SER A 274 -23.50 10.15 4.45
N PHE A 275 -22.41 9.43 4.70
CA PHE A 275 -22.37 8.01 5.07
C PHE A 275 -23.13 7.07 4.11
N SER A 276 -23.23 7.47 2.84
CA SER A 276 -23.84 6.65 1.80
C SER A 276 -22.74 5.95 1.01
N LEU A 277 -22.81 4.62 0.96
CA LEU A 277 -21.88 3.80 0.20
C LEU A 277 -22.51 3.42 -1.14
N SER A 278 -21.92 3.90 -2.22
CA SER A 278 -22.43 3.65 -3.58
C SER A 278 -21.49 2.71 -4.32
N VAL A 279 -22.06 1.66 -4.92
CA VAL A 279 -21.36 0.69 -5.78
C VAL A 279 -21.71 0.99 -7.23
N TYR A 280 -20.70 1.16 -8.07
CA TYR A 280 -20.83 1.47 -9.48
C TYR A 280 -20.26 0.35 -10.36
N ASP A 281 -20.84 0.20 -11.55
CA ASP A 281 -20.31 -0.61 -12.64
C ASP A 281 -19.65 0.27 -13.71
N LEU A 282 -18.47 -0.14 -14.16
CA LEU A 282 -17.62 0.53 -15.14
C LEU A 282 -17.47 -0.26 -16.45
N ARG A 283 -18.30 -1.28 -16.71
CA ARG A 283 -18.28 -2.00 -18.00
C ARG A 283 -18.70 -1.12 -19.18
N HIS A 284 -19.62 -0.19 -18.93
CA HIS A 284 -20.12 0.76 -19.91
C HIS A 284 -19.35 2.09 -19.85
N GLU A 285 -19.32 2.84 -20.95
CA GLU A 285 -18.70 4.18 -20.97
C GLU A 285 -19.34 5.13 -19.93
N ALA A 286 -20.67 5.05 -19.78
CA ALA A 286 -21.41 5.71 -18.72
C ALA A 286 -21.46 4.82 -17.48
N MET A 287 -21.00 5.36 -16.35
CA MET A 287 -20.98 4.64 -15.07
C MET A 287 -22.41 4.44 -14.55
N GLN A 288 -22.76 3.22 -14.16
CA GLN A 288 -24.08 2.91 -13.61
C GLN A 288 -23.99 2.64 -12.11
N VAL A 289 -24.91 3.22 -11.33
CA VAL A 289 -25.04 2.93 -9.89
C VAL A 289 -25.79 1.61 -9.72
N LEU A 290 -25.13 0.62 -9.15
CA LEU A 290 -25.72 -0.70 -8.87
C LEU A 290 -26.50 -0.68 -7.55
N HIS A 291 -25.84 -0.24 -6.47
CA HIS A 291 -26.41 -0.25 -5.13
C HIS A 291 -25.99 1.00 -4.35
N VAL A 292 -26.89 1.44 -3.47
CA VAL A 292 -26.61 2.43 -2.45
C VAL A 292 -26.93 1.80 -1.10
N LEU A 293 -25.90 1.67 -0.27
CA LEU A 293 -25.98 1.10 1.06
C LEU A 293 -25.87 2.23 2.08
N THR A 294 -26.75 2.22 3.06
CA THR A 294 -26.73 3.13 4.21
C THR A 294 -26.67 2.30 5.48
N SER A 295 -26.16 2.91 6.55
CA SER A 295 -26.09 2.25 7.86
C SER A 295 -26.57 3.21 8.94
N PHE A 296 -26.93 2.65 10.10
CA PHE A 296 -27.33 3.41 11.28
C PHE A 296 -26.14 3.84 12.14
N THR A 297 -24.90 3.68 11.66
CA THR A 297 -23.72 4.07 12.43
C THR A 297 -23.54 5.58 12.41
N SER A 298 -23.33 6.20 13.56
CA SER A 298 -23.16 7.64 13.69
C SER A 298 -21.78 8.14 13.23
N PHE A 299 -20.85 7.25 12.90
CA PHE A 299 -19.48 7.59 12.53
C PHE A 299 -19.10 6.97 11.17
N PRO A 300 -18.38 7.71 10.31
CA PRO A 300 -18.01 7.21 9.00
C PRO A 300 -16.97 6.09 9.09
N PRO A 301 -16.96 5.18 8.11
CA PRO A 301 -15.80 4.35 7.84
C PRO A 301 -14.55 5.20 7.66
N SER A 302 -13.47 4.76 8.31
CA SER A 302 -12.15 5.39 8.26
C SER A 302 -11.22 4.72 7.26
N SER A 303 -11.52 3.50 6.83
CA SER A 303 -10.84 2.88 5.69
C SER A 303 -11.75 1.92 4.94
N LEU A 304 -11.50 1.83 3.63
CA LEU A 304 -12.28 1.03 2.69
C LEU A 304 -11.35 0.23 1.78
N VAL A 305 -11.41 -1.11 1.83
CA VAL A 305 -10.55 -2.01 1.05
C VAL A 305 -11.40 -2.94 0.20
N LEU A 306 -11.17 -2.95 -1.11
CA LEU A 306 -11.83 -3.85 -2.05
C LEU A 306 -10.85 -4.97 -2.44
N THR A 307 -11.33 -6.21 -2.48
CA THR A 307 -10.53 -7.39 -2.85
C THR A 307 -11.36 -8.33 -3.72
N ILE A 308 -10.69 -9.12 -4.56
CA ILE A 308 -11.32 -10.12 -5.42
C ILE A 308 -10.88 -11.51 -4.92
N PRO A 309 -11.60 -12.14 -3.97
CA PRO A 309 -11.21 -13.44 -3.43
C PRO A 309 -11.39 -14.59 -4.43
N GLU A 310 -12.47 -14.58 -5.22
CA GLU A 310 -12.74 -15.60 -6.24
C GLU A 310 -13.06 -14.90 -7.57
N SER A 311 -12.88 -15.60 -8.70
CA SER A 311 -13.32 -15.07 -9.99
C SER A 311 -14.81 -14.79 -9.92
N GLN A 312 -15.21 -13.52 -10.08
CA GLN A 312 -16.60 -13.04 -10.00
C GLN A 312 -17.15 -12.74 -8.60
N THR A 313 -16.35 -12.75 -7.52
CA THR A 313 -16.80 -12.22 -6.23
C THR A 313 -15.92 -11.07 -5.80
N TYR A 314 -16.55 -10.01 -5.31
CA TYR A 314 -15.87 -8.86 -4.72
C TYR A 314 -16.15 -8.86 -3.23
N LYS A 315 -15.10 -8.67 -2.45
CA LYS A 315 -15.19 -8.51 -1.01
C LYS A 315 -14.71 -7.12 -0.64
N LEU A 316 -15.64 -6.35 -0.11
CA LEU A 316 -15.42 -5.01 0.39
C LEU A 316 -15.34 -5.06 1.92
N LEU A 317 -14.28 -4.48 2.48
CA LEU A 317 -14.07 -4.36 3.92
C LEU A 317 -14.11 -2.89 4.32
N LEU A 318 -14.92 -2.60 5.32
CA LEU A 318 -15.09 -1.29 5.91
C LEU A 318 -14.63 -1.32 7.36
N THR A 319 -13.68 -0.47 7.72
CA THR A 319 -13.24 -0.33 9.11
C THR A 319 -13.67 1.03 9.64
N TYR A 320 -14.32 1.02 10.81
CA TYR A 320 -14.87 2.22 11.44
C TYR A 320 -14.59 2.21 12.93
N ALA A 321 -14.54 3.40 13.53
CA ALA A 321 -14.51 3.54 14.97
C ALA A 321 -15.95 3.48 15.51
N SER A 322 -16.17 2.72 16.58
CA SER A 322 -17.46 2.60 17.26
C SER A 322 -17.33 3.14 18.68
N PRO A 323 -18.15 4.13 19.09
CA PRO A 323 -18.17 4.57 20.47
C PRO A 323 -18.68 3.43 21.36
N VAL A 324 -18.17 3.40 22.58
CA VAL A 324 -18.60 2.49 23.63
C VAL A 324 -18.77 3.30 24.91
N TYR A 325 -19.92 3.14 25.56
CA TYR A 325 -20.27 3.83 26.78
C TYR A 325 -19.31 3.47 27.93
N PRO A 326 -18.89 4.40 28.83
CA PRO A 326 -19.35 5.79 28.97
C PRO A 326 -18.61 6.81 28.10
N ALA A 327 -17.32 6.62 27.82
CA ALA A 327 -16.52 7.58 27.05
C ALA A 327 -15.27 6.92 26.45
N HIS A 328 -15.45 5.86 25.66
CA HIS A 328 -14.32 5.23 24.97
C HIS A 328 -14.68 4.79 23.55
N TRP A 329 -13.65 4.46 22.79
CA TRP A 329 -13.75 4.03 21.41
C TRP A 329 -13.24 2.61 21.25
N SER A 330 -13.89 1.89 20.35
CA SER A 330 -13.48 0.58 19.85
C SER A 330 -13.43 0.60 18.32
N VAL A 331 -12.92 -0.47 17.73
CA VAL A 331 -12.90 -0.64 16.28
C VAL A 331 -13.91 -1.71 15.84
N GLY A 332 -14.60 -1.44 14.73
CA GLY A 332 -15.51 -2.34 14.06
C GLY A 332 -15.10 -2.57 12.61
N VAL A 333 -15.43 -3.75 12.10
CA VAL A 333 -15.24 -4.11 10.69
C VAL A 333 -16.54 -4.66 10.15
N THR A 334 -16.93 -4.16 8.97
CA THR A 334 -18.03 -4.71 8.18
C THR A 334 -17.49 -5.25 6.87
N GLU A 335 -17.80 -6.51 6.60
CA GLU A 335 -17.58 -7.18 5.34
C GLU A 335 -18.84 -7.14 4.50
N VAL A 336 -18.71 -6.73 3.24
CA VAL A 336 -19.77 -6.74 2.23
C VAL A 336 -19.29 -7.61 1.08
N MET A 337 -19.99 -8.70 0.81
CA MET A 337 -19.73 -9.59 -0.32
C MET A 337 -20.64 -9.23 -1.48
N LEU A 338 -20.06 -9.03 -2.66
CA LEU A 338 -20.76 -8.72 -3.89
C LEU A 338 -20.48 -9.81 -4.95
N SER A 339 -21.48 -10.14 -5.76
CA SER A 339 -21.38 -11.07 -6.88
C SER A 339 -21.35 -10.31 -8.20
N SER A 340 -20.41 -10.70 -9.05
CA SER A 340 -20.30 -10.26 -10.45
C SER A 340 -21.07 -11.20 -11.40
N ALA A 341 -21.69 -12.28 -10.91
CA ALA A 341 -22.36 -13.27 -11.75
C ALA A 341 -23.56 -12.69 -12.52
N THR A 342 -24.28 -11.71 -11.94
CA THR A 342 -25.31 -10.93 -12.65
C THR A 342 -24.76 -10.03 -13.73
N LEU A 343 -23.49 -9.63 -13.63
CA LEU A 343 -22.85 -8.73 -14.58
C LEU A 343 -22.50 -9.44 -15.90
N HIS A 344 -22.50 -10.78 -15.94
CA HIS A 344 -22.25 -11.60 -17.14
C HIS A 344 -23.49 -12.25 -17.75
N ALA A 345 -24.69 -11.96 -17.24
CA ALA A 345 -25.93 -12.41 -17.86
C ALA A 345 -26.18 -11.58 -19.13
N SER A 346 -25.52 -11.97 -20.23
CA SER A 346 -25.90 -11.58 -21.58
C SER A 346 -27.36 -11.94 -21.81
N ALA A 347 -28.06 -11.19 -22.66
CA ALA A 347 -29.49 -11.27 -23.00
C ALA A 347 -30.05 -12.64 -23.49
N ALA A 348 -29.35 -13.75 -23.29
CA ALA A 348 -29.70 -15.09 -23.77
C ALA A 348 -30.60 -15.91 -22.81
N SER A 349 -30.91 -15.44 -21.60
CA SER A 349 -31.78 -16.19 -20.66
C SER A 349 -33.17 -15.56 -20.45
N LEU A 350 -33.77 -14.99 -21.50
CA LEU A 350 -35.15 -14.47 -21.47
C LEU A 350 -36.24 -15.56 -21.49
N THR A 351 -35.89 -16.84 -21.36
CA THR A 351 -36.86 -17.96 -21.42
C THR A 351 -37.23 -18.57 -20.07
N SER A 352 -36.80 -18.00 -18.93
CA SER A 352 -37.35 -18.37 -17.62
C SER A 352 -37.53 -17.15 -16.70
N PRO A 353 -38.65 -17.03 -15.95
CA PRO A 353 -38.92 -15.92 -15.03
C PRO A 353 -38.14 -16.06 -13.70
N ALA A 354 -36.91 -16.58 -13.74
CA ALA A 354 -36.07 -16.71 -12.57
C ALA A 354 -35.41 -15.35 -12.25
N ARG A 355 -35.82 -14.77 -11.11
CA ARG A 355 -35.27 -13.55 -10.49
C ARG A 355 -33.74 -13.44 -10.69
N PRO A 356 -33.21 -12.30 -11.19
CA PRO A 356 -31.77 -12.14 -11.35
C PRO A 356 -31.08 -12.35 -9.98
N PRO A 357 -29.95 -13.06 -9.92
CA PRO A 357 -29.28 -13.32 -8.66
C PRO A 357 -28.92 -12.01 -7.94
N PRO A 358 -28.90 -11.95 -6.60
CA PRO A 358 -28.56 -10.71 -5.91
C PRO A 358 -27.07 -10.37 -6.11
N LEU A 359 -26.79 -9.14 -6.56
CA LEU A 359 -25.42 -8.61 -6.68
C LEU A 359 -24.80 -8.35 -5.30
N LEU A 360 -25.61 -8.13 -4.27
CA LEU A 360 -25.20 -8.15 -2.86
C LEU A 360 -25.44 -9.55 -2.28
N LEU A 361 -24.37 -10.28 -1.96
CA LEU A 361 -24.46 -11.64 -1.43
C LEU A 361 -24.69 -11.67 0.08
N SER A 362 -23.93 -10.87 0.83
CA SER A 362 -23.99 -10.88 2.30
C SER A 362 -23.30 -9.65 2.89
N THR A 363 -23.77 -9.26 4.08
CA THR A 363 -23.12 -8.26 4.92
C THR A 363 -22.89 -8.85 6.30
N ARG A 364 -21.65 -8.82 6.79
CA ARG A 364 -21.27 -9.36 8.10
C ARG A 364 -20.47 -8.32 8.87
N SER A 365 -20.80 -8.08 10.13
CA SER A 365 -20.10 -7.10 10.96
C SER A 365 -19.56 -7.73 12.24
N THR A 366 -18.39 -7.28 12.68
CA THR A 366 -17.78 -7.64 13.97
C THR A 366 -17.22 -6.39 14.63
N ARG A 367 -17.19 -6.38 15.96
CA ARG A 367 -16.57 -5.32 16.77
C ARG A 367 -15.50 -5.92 17.68
N ALA A 368 -14.50 -5.13 18.04
CA ALA A 368 -13.47 -5.53 18.99
C ALA A 368 -14.00 -5.59 20.43
N PHE A 369 -14.94 -4.70 20.75
CA PHE A 369 -15.68 -4.70 22.00
C PHE A 369 -17.08 -5.24 21.72
N ASP A 370 -17.42 -6.35 22.36
CA ASP A 370 -18.74 -6.98 22.23
C ASP A 370 -19.19 -7.46 23.61
N LEU A 371 -20.37 -7.01 24.03
CA LEU A 371 -20.97 -7.44 25.29
C LEU A 371 -21.75 -8.72 25.01
N PRO A 372 -21.42 -9.84 25.68
CA PRO A 372 -22.16 -11.07 25.47
C PRO A 372 -23.64 -10.86 25.83
N ALA A 373 -24.53 -11.27 24.93
CA ALA A 373 -25.98 -11.14 25.09
C ALA A 373 -26.57 -12.16 26.08
N ASP A 374 -25.87 -13.26 26.31
CA ASP A 374 -26.28 -14.34 27.20
C ASP A 374 -25.76 -14.15 28.64
N TRP A 375 -26.08 -15.10 29.52
CA TRP A 375 -25.53 -15.16 30.88
C TRP A 375 -24.00 -15.01 30.88
N ILE A 376 -23.53 -14.12 31.76
CA ILE A 376 -22.12 -13.74 31.87
C ILE A 376 -21.44 -14.67 32.89
N ASP A 377 -20.76 -15.68 32.38
CA ASP A 377 -19.88 -16.53 33.19
C ASP A 377 -18.61 -15.78 33.62
N GLU A 378 -17.88 -16.29 34.60
CA GLU A 378 -16.63 -15.68 35.07
C GLU A 378 -15.60 -15.48 33.96
N THR A 379 -15.54 -16.41 32.99
CA THR A 379 -14.63 -16.32 31.84
C THR A 379 -15.01 -15.17 30.91
N LYS A 380 -16.31 -15.00 30.63
CA LYS A 380 -16.84 -13.88 29.86
C LYS A 380 -16.59 -12.57 30.59
N LEU A 381 -16.79 -12.53 31.91
CA LEU A 381 -16.52 -11.34 32.73
C LEU A 381 -15.04 -10.94 32.69
N ARG A 382 -14.12 -11.90 32.78
CA ARG A 382 -12.67 -11.65 32.64
C ARG A 382 -12.33 -11.08 31.26
N ASN A 383 -12.89 -11.64 30.18
CA ASN A 383 -12.67 -11.14 28.83
C ASN A 383 -13.18 -9.70 28.66
N VAL A 384 -14.36 -9.38 29.20
CA VAL A 384 -14.91 -8.01 29.21
C VAL A 384 -13.99 -7.07 29.99
N ARG A 385 -13.43 -7.52 31.12
CA ARG A 385 -12.47 -6.72 31.92
C ARG A 385 -11.18 -6.45 31.15
N GLU A 386 -10.66 -7.43 30.43
CA GLU A 386 -9.48 -7.26 29.58
C GLU A 386 -9.74 -6.31 28.40
N GLN A 387 -10.92 -6.42 27.76
CA GLN A 387 -11.35 -5.50 26.71
C GLN A 387 -11.47 -4.07 27.25
N TRP A 388 -12.04 -3.91 28.45
CA TRP A 388 -12.16 -2.61 29.12
C TRP A 388 -10.81 -1.98 29.47
N GLY A 389 -9.82 -2.81 29.83
CA GLY A 389 -8.45 -2.37 30.07
C GLY A 389 -7.76 -1.76 28.85
N ARG A 390 -8.32 -1.96 27.64
CA ARG A 390 -7.80 -1.46 26.36
C ARG A 390 -8.57 -0.26 25.83
N LYS A 391 -9.24 0.49 26.71
CA LYS A 391 -10.01 1.68 26.34
C LYS A 391 -9.15 2.73 25.63
N VAL A 392 -9.73 3.35 24.62
CA VAL A 392 -9.13 4.46 23.87
C VAL A 392 -10.04 5.68 24.00
N GLY A 393 -9.50 6.81 24.46
CA GLY A 393 -10.28 8.04 24.69
C GLY A 393 -10.68 8.77 23.41
N SER A 394 -9.83 8.73 22.38
CA SER A 394 -10.09 9.31 21.07
C SER A 394 -9.34 8.53 19.99
N VAL A 395 -9.83 8.55 18.74
CA VAL A 395 -9.26 7.80 17.62
C VAL A 395 -8.74 8.74 16.54
N ALA A 396 -7.45 8.63 16.23
CA ALA A 396 -6.82 9.42 15.17
C ALA A 396 -7.11 8.82 13.79
N SER A 397 -6.91 7.51 13.66
CA SER A 397 -7.06 6.78 12.40
C SER A 397 -7.27 5.29 12.66
N THR A 398 -8.00 4.62 11.77
CA THR A 398 -8.05 3.15 11.76
C THR A 398 -7.86 2.62 10.35
N GLN A 399 -7.10 1.54 10.21
CA GLN A 399 -6.82 0.94 8.91
C GLN A 399 -6.84 -0.57 8.93
N THR A 400 -7.13 -1.17 7.78
CA THR A 400 -7.10 -2.61 7.55
C THR A 400 -6.46 -2.97 6.22
N ASP A 401 -5.87 -4.17 6.16
CA ASP A 401 -5.36 -4.84 4.96
C ASP A 401 -6.20 -6.10 4.64
N GLY A 402 -7.26 -6.35 5.42
CA GLY A 402 -8.13 -7.52 5.33
C GLY A 402 -7.73 -8.72 6.18
N ARG A 403 -6.59 -8.67 6.87
CA ARG A 403 -6.17 -9.66 7.88
C ARG A 403 -5.90 -9.01 9.24
N TRP A 404 -5.32 -7.83 9.22
CA TRP A 404 -4.96 -7.03 10.37
C TRP A 404 -5.80 -5.75 10.36
N VAL A 405 -6.08 -5.26 11.56
CA VAL A 405 -6.75 -3.99 11.80
C VAL A 405 -5.94 -3.25 12.85
N VAL A 406 -5.57 -2.01 12.54
CA VAL A 406 -4.79 -1.16 13.45
C VAL A 406 -5.66 0.02 13.86
N LEU A 407 -5.72 0.28 15.16
CA LEU A 407 -6.38 1.42 15.77
C LEU A 407 -5.31 2.37 16.32
N ALA A 408 -5.22 3.58 15.76
CA ALA A 408 -4.41 4.65 16.32
C ALA A 408 -5.23 5.50 17.30
N PRO A 409 -4.81 5.58 18.57
CA PRO A 409 -5.38 6.54 19.50
C PRO A 409 -5.00 7.98 19.10
N ALA A 410 -5.94 8.90 19.27
CA ALA A 410 -5.70 10.34 19.28
C ALA A 410 -5.59 10.84 20.73
N VAL A 411 -4.89 11.96 20.90
CA VAL A 411 -4.90 12.70 22.17
C VAL A 411 -6.19 13.51 22.23
N PRO A 412 -6.97 13.43 23.32
CA PRO A 412 -8.16 14.26 23.48
C PRO A 412 -7.77 15.74 23.52
N GLY A 413 -8.42 16.55 22.70
CA GLY A 413 -8.15 17.99 22.56
C GLY A 413 -8.74 18.83 23.68
N GLU A 414 -8.34 18.59 24.93
CA GLU A 414 -8.48 19.57 26.01
C GLU A 414 -7.11 20.22 26.26
N ALA A 415 -7.12 21.55 26.32
CA ALA A 415 -5.99 22.46 26.47
C ALA A 415 -4.73 21.84 27.07
N CYS A 416 -3.62 21.84 26.31
CA CYS A 416 -2.31 21.83 26.94
C CYS A 416 -2.30 23.02 27.92
N PRO A 417 -2.13 22.81 29.24
CA PRO A 417 -1.82 23.93 30.12
C PRO A 417 -0.51 24.56 29.60
N PRO A 418 -0.38 25.90 29.59
CA PRO A 418 0.86 26.55 29.22
C PRO A 418 1.94 26.16 30.23
N GLY A 419 2.79 25.21 29.83
CA GLY A 419 3.83 24.61 30.65
C GLY A 419 3.44 23.25 31.24
N GLY A 420 3.85 22.17 30.58
CA GLY A 420 3.91 20.84 31.22
C GLY A 420 3.53 19.67 30.34
N PHE A 421 4.54 18.87 30.00
CA PHE A 421 4.51 17.49 29.51
C PHE A 421 3.82 17.23 28.17
N THR A 422 4.63 16.76 27.21
CA THR A 422 4.17 16.07 26.01
C THR A 422 3.19 14.96 26.39
N PRO A 423 2.04 14.83 25.73
CA PRO A 423 1.12 13.73 26.01
C PRO A 423 1.86 12.41 25.74
N ALA A 424 1.93 11.56 26.76
CA ALA A 424 2.57 10.25 26.67
C ALA A 424 2.06 9.51 25.43
N SER A 425 2.98 8.94 24.63
CA SER A 425 2.61 8.24 23.42
C SER A 425 1.69 7.05 23.74
N LEU A 426 0.47 7.12 23.20
CA LEU A 426 -0.48 6.03 23.37
C LEU A 426 -0.15 4.93 22.35
N PRO A 427 -0.06 3.65 22.78
CA PRO A 427 0.29 2.57 21.87
C PRO A 427 -0.77 2.36 20.79
N LEU A 428 -0.32 2.05 19.57
CA LEU A 428 -1.22 1.52 18.54
C LEU A 428 -1.75 0.16 18.97
N GLN A 429 -3.03 -0.09 18.77
CA GLN A 429 -3.63 -1.40 19.06
C GLN A 429 -3.73 -2.23 17.79
N LEU A 430 -3.19 -3.45 17.83
CA LEU A 430 -3.23 -4.41 16.73
C LEU A 430 -4.30 -5.48 16.98
N TYR A 431 -5.20 -5.63 16.01
CA TYR A 431 -6.23 -6.66 15.99
C TYR A 431 -6.06 -7.57 14.77
N ARG A 432 -6.35 -8.85 14.94
CA ARG A 432 -6.42 -9.84 13.87
C ARG A 432 -7.87 -10.06 13.50
N LEU A 433 -8.18 -9.86 12.23
CA LEU A 433 -9.47 -10.11 11.62
C LEU A 433 -9.50 -11.54 11.07
N SER A 434 -10.39 -12.35 11.61
CA SER A 434 -10.66 -13.70 11.14
C SER A 434 -12.02 -13.70 10.46
N LEU A 435 -12.00 -13.80 9.13
CA LEU A 435 -13.21 -13.87 8.32
C LEU A 435 -13.55 -15.33 8.06
N PRO A 436 -14.81 -15.74 8.25
CA PRO A 436 -15.26 -17.07 7.87
C PRO A 436 -15.24 -17.20 6.33
N SER A 437 -15.01 -18.42 5.85
CA SER A 437 -14.98 -18.70 4.42
C SER A 437 -16.26 -18.22 3.72
N SER A 438 -16.16 -17.86 2.43
CA SER A 438 -17.30 -17.48 1.57
C SER A 438 -18.43 -18.52 1.59
N ARG A 439 -18.07 -19.79 1.80
CA ARG A 439 -18.97 -20.96 1.86
C ARG A 439 -19.47 -21.31 3.26
N ALA A 440 -19.04 -20.60 4.29
CA ALA A 440 -19.47 -20.89 5.66
C ALA A 440 -20.97 -20.55 5.83
N GLY A 441 -21.68 -21.38 6.59
CA GLY A 441 -23.10 -21.16 6.87
C GLY A 441 -23.38 -19.85 7.61
N SER A 442 -24.63 -19.39 7.57
CA SER A 442 -25.09 -18.09 8.11
C SER A 442 -24.70 -17.81 9.57
N GLY A 443 -24.43 -18.84 10.38
CA GLY A 443 -24.00 -18.71 11.77
C GLY A 443 -22.50 -18.41 11.98
N ALA A 444 -21.68 -18.44 10.94
CA ALA A 444 -20.26 -18.12 11.05
C ALA A 444 -20.07 -16.59 11.07
N ALA A 445 -19.82 -16.05 12.26
CA ALA A 445 -19.54 -14.62 12.43
C ALA A 445 -18.04 -14.33 12.24
N PRO A 446 -17.68 -13.20 11.60
CA PRO A 446 -16.32 -12.70 11.64
C PRO A 446 -15.90 -12.41 13.08
N LYS A 447 -14.61 -12.62 13.37
CA LYS A 447 -14.04 -12.41 14.71
C LYS A 447 -12.90 -11.43 14.65
N LEU A 448 -12.94 -10.42 15.51
CA LEU A 448 -11.87 -9.45 15.68
C LEU A 448 -11.17 -9.68 17.03
N THR A 449 -9.95 -10.21 16.99
CA THR A 449 -9.19 -10.53 18.20
C THR A 449 -8.04 -9.57 18.40
N PHE A 450 -7.94 -8.94 19.57
CA PHE A 450 -6.75 -8.20 19.95
C PHE A 450 -5.52 -9.11 19.99
N VAL A 451 -4.39 -8.62 19.49
CA VAL A 451 -3.12 -9.36 19.46
C VAL A 451 -2.08 -8.73 20.36
N ARG A 452 -1.78 -7.44 20.17
CA ARG A 452 -0.76 -6.72 20.96
C ARG A 452 -0.87 -5.21 20.80
N ASN A 453 -0.16 -4.50 21.68
CA ASN A 453 0.12 -3.07 21.55
C ASN A 453 1.45 -2.86 20.82
N LEU A 454 1.52 -1.89 19.91
CA LEU A 454 2.76 -1.49 19.24
C LEU A 454 3.31 -0.25 19.98
N LEU A 455 4.49 -0.41 20.56
CA LEU A 455 5.17 0.57 21.42
C LEU A 455 6.43 1.07 20.73
N GLY A 456 6.62 2.39 20.70
CA GLY A 456 7.85 3.02 20.20
C GLY A 456 7.68 4.45 19.70
N GLN A 457 6.49 4.81 19.23
CA GLN A 457 6.21 6.17 18.75
C GLN A 457 6.48 7.22 19.85
N ALA A 458 7.12 8.32 19.47
CA ALA A 458 7.43 9.41 20.39
C ALA A 458 6.25 10.38 20.58
N GLY A 459 5.37 10.51 19.58
CA GLY A 459 4.27 11.47 19.58
C GLY A 459 2.94 10.91 19.05
N PRO A 460 1.87 11.74 19.07
CA PRO A 460 0.56 11.37 18.55
C PRO A 460 0.59 11.10 17.05
N VAL A 461 -0.27 10.18 16.60
CA VAL A 461 -0.31 9.74 15.20
C VAL A 461 -1.19 10.68 14.37
N SER A 462 -0.62 11.23 13.31
CA SER A 462 -1.34 12.05 12.32
C SER A 462 -1.99 11.19 11.24
N ALA A 463 -1.26 10.18 10.74
CA ALA A 463 -1.74 9.29 9.69
C ALA A 463 -1.19 7.86 9.83
N LEU A 464 -1.96 6.90 9.34
CA LEU A 464 -1.56 5.51 9.21
C LEU A 464 -1.62 5.08 7.75
N ALA A 465 -0.85 4.07 7.39
CA ALA A 465 -1.04 3.28 6.19
C ALA A 465 -0.80 1.80 6.52
N LEU A 466 -1.71 0.94 6.07
CA LEU A 466 -1.60 -0.51 6.21
C LEU A 466 -1.69 -1.18 4.85
N ALA A 467 -0.73 -2.06 4.57
CA ALA A 467 -0.76 -2.93 3.41
C ALA A 467 0.02 -4.17 3.76
N ASP A 468 -0.60 -5.33 3.47
CA ASP A 468 0.11 -6.59 3.43
C ASP A 468 0.91 -6.80 4.75
N GLY A 469 0.27 -6.88 5.92
CA GLY A 469 0.92 -7.15 7.21
C GLY A 469 2.03 -6.16 7.65
N ARG A 470 2.20 -5.04 6.94
CA ARG A 470 3.07 -3.93 7.31
C ARG A 470 2.24 -2.72 7.64
N CYS A 471 2.57 -2.07 8.76
CA CYS A 471 1.98 -0.80 9.15
C CYS A 471 3.05 0.28 9.09
N VAL A 472 2.72 1.41 8.47
CA VAL A 472 3.53 2.62 8.52
C VAL A 472 2.70 3.71 9.18
N SER A 473 3.29 4.37 10.14
CA SER A 473 2.65 5.43 10.91
C SER A 473 3.45 6.71 10.84
N LEU A 474 2.74 7.82 10.67
CA LEU A 474 3.28 9.18 10.66
C LEU A 474 2.86 9.89 11.95
N GLY A 475 3.83 10.30 12.76
CA GLY A 475 3.61 11.15 13.92
C GLY A 475 3.39 12.61 13.53
N VAL A 476 2.75 13.39 14.41
CA VAL A 476 2.61 14.85 14.25
C VAL A 476 3.98 15.55 14.29
N ASP A 477 4.94 14.95 15.01
CA ASP A 477 6.36 15.35 15.05
C ASP A 477 7.12 15.09 13.74
N GLY A 478 6.47 14.48 12.74
CA GLY A 478 7.10 14.07 11.49
C GLY A 478 7.89 12.76 11.58
N SER A 479 7.93 12.11 12.75
CA SER A 479 8.54 10.78 12.89
C SER A 479 7.75 9.75 12.08
N VAL A 480 8.48 8.84 11.43
CA VAL A 480 7.87 7.76 10.65
C VAL A 480 8.30 6.43 11.22
N TRP A 481 7.33 5.60 11.57
CA TRP A 481 7.58 4.27 12.13
C TRP A 481 7.03 3.21 11.20
N VAL A 482 7.78 2.11 11.06
CA VAL A 482 7.37 0.92 10.33
C VAL A 482 7.26 -0.26 11.29
N TRP A 483 6.17 -1.01 11.16
CA TRP A 483 5.88 -2.19 11.95
C TRP A 483 5.63 -3.38 11.05
N ASP A 484 6.19 -4.52 11.42
CA ASP A 484 5.81 -5.83 10.89
C ASP A 484 4.83 -6.49 11.85
N LEU A 485 3.60 -6.64 11.39
CA LEU A 485 2.50 -7.10 12.23
C LEU A 485 2.52 -8.61 12.48
N GLU A 486 3.21 -9.38 11.61
CA GLU A 486 3.34 -10.83 11.76
C GLU A 486 4.44 -11.17 12.76
N ASN A 487 5.63 -10.59 12.56
CA ASN A 487 6.79 -10.88 13.40
C ASN A 487 6.85 -10.01 14.65
N GLY A 488 6.12 -8.88 14.67
CA GLY A 488 5.98 -8.01 15.83
C GLY A 488 7.18 -7.15 16.13
N TRP A 489 8.01 -6.83 15.13
CA TRP A 489 9.07 -5.83 15.28
C TRP A 489 8.61 -4.48 14.74
N GLY A 490 9.18 -3.42 15.30
CA GLY A 490 8.97 -2.04 14.88
C GLY A 490 10.29 -1.30 14.80
N SER A 491 10.41 -0.38 13.86
CA SER A 491 11.61 0.45 13.71
C SER A 491 11.25 1.83 13.21
N GLU A 492 11.92 2.83 13.76
CA GLU A 492 11.85 4.19 13.29
C GLU A 492 12.62 4.32 11.97
N VAL A 493 12.00 4.99 11.00
CA VAL A 493 12.63 5.27 9.71
C VAL A 493 13.49 6.52 9.87
N THR A 494 14.80 6.34 9.70
CA THR A 494 15.76 7.46 9.76
C THR A 494 15.40 8.51 8.70
N GLY A 495 15.11 9.73 9.15
CA GLY A 495 14.84 10.85 8.24
C GLY A 495 13.89 11.89 8.80
N VAL A 496 14.34 12.63 9.81
CA VAL A 496 14.12 14.08 9.88
C VAL A 496 15.47 14.67 10.25
N ALA A 497 16.07 15.45 9.34
CA ALA A 497 17.15 16.34 9.73
C ALA A 497 16.55 17.30 10.75
N SER A 498 17.02 17.20 11.98
CA SER A 498 16.70 18.08 13.11
C SER A 498 16.85 19.55 12.67
N GLY A 499 15.74 20.19 12.33
CA GLY A 499 15.79 21.51 11.71
C GLY A 499 14.44 22.20 11.49
N SER A 500 13.42 21.89 12.29
CA SER A 500 12.28 22.79 12.56
C SER A 500 11.28 22.09 13.48
N THR A 501 11.60 22.05 14.77
CA THR A 501 10.60 21.79 15.81
C THR A 501 9.73 23.05 15.96
N GLU A 502 9.03 23.44 14.90
CA GLU A 502 7.95 24.41 15.04
C GLU A 502 6.72 23.67 15.57
N GLU A 503 6.06 24.28 16.56
CA GLU A 503 4.88 23.75 17.23
C GLU A 503 3.76 23.47 16.23
N LEU A 504 3.74 22.26 15.68
CA LEU A 504 2.73 21.81 14.74
C LEU A 504 1.42 21.57 15.49
N CYS A 505 0.38 22.33 15.12
CA CYS A 505 -0.95 22.16 15.67
C CYS A 505 -1.43 20.71 15.47
N PRO A 506 -2.00 20.06 16.51
CA PRO A 506 -2.51 18.68 16.44
C PRO A 506 -3.70 18.50 15.47
N SER A 507 -4.23 19.59 14.91
CA SER A 507 -5.32 19.57 13.92
C SER A 507 -4.86 19.22 12.50
N GLN A 508 -3.58 19.31 12.17
CA GLN A 508 -3.11 19.10 10.80
C GLN A 508 -2.84 17.60 10.51
N ARG A 509 -3.65 17.03 9.60
CA ARG A 509 -3.56 15.63 9.16
C ARG A 509 -2.63 15.48 7.96
N GLY A 510 -1.49 14.82 8.15
CA GLY A 510 -0.62 14.39 7.06
C GLY A 510 -1.25 13.28 6.22
N THR A 511 -0.66 13.00 5.06
CA THR A 511 -0.99 11.80 4.27
C THR A 511 0.24 10.92 4.15
N ILE A 512 0.01 9.61 4.13
CA ILE A 512 1.07 8.63 4.00
C ILE A 512 0.64 7.54 3.02
N ALA A 513 1.53 7.22 2.09
CA ALA A 513 1.40 6.11 1.17
C ALA A 513 2.74 5.38 1.09
N PHE A 514 2.72 4.05 1.07
CA PHE A 514 3.94 3.28 0.90
C PHE A 514 3.72 2.13 -0.09
N ASP A 515 4.83 1.63 -0.62
CA ASP A 515 4.91 0.45 -1.48
C ASP A 515 6.13 -0.38 -1.03
N GLU A 516 6.48 -1.45 -1.74
CA GLU A 516 7.66 -2.29 -1.50
C GLU A 516 8.98 -1.53 -1.31
N ARG A 517 9.14 -0.42 -2.02
CA ARG A 517 10.44 0.24 -2.21
C ARG A 517 10.52 1.61 -1.58
N ARG A 518 9.38 2.22 -1.26
CA ARG A 518 9.34 3.62 -0.86
C ARG A 518 8.17 3.93 0.07
N ILE A 519 8.38 4.92 0.92
CA ILE A 519 7.33 5.61 1.68
C ILE A 519 7.28 7.04 1.17
N ILE A 520 6.08 7.57 1.00
CA ILE A 520 5.85 8.98 0.68
C ILE A 520 4.96 9.56 1.76
N THR A 521 5.38 10.68 2.32
CA THR A 521 4.65 11.42 3.35
C THR A 521 4.43 12.85 2.91
N SER A 522 3.23 13.39 3.12
CA SER A 522 3.00 14.83 3.07
C SER A 522 2.94 15.39 4.48
N GLY A 523 3.82 16.35 4.77
CA GLY A 523 3.78 17.10 6.01
C GLY A 523 2.64 18.12 6.04
N ALA A 524 2.46 18.70 7.21
CA ALA A 524 1.45 19.72 7.50
C ALA A 524 1.61 21.00 6.66
N MET A 525 2.85 21.33 6.29
CA MET A 525 3.20 22.46 5.39
C MET A 525 3.14 22.11 3.90
N GLY A 526 2.56 20.96 3.53
CA GLY A 526 2.43 20.54 2.12
C GLY A 526 3.72 20.00 1.48
N SER A 527 4.84 19.96 2.21
CA SER A 527 6.08 19.36 1.74
C SER A 527 5.92 17.84 1.58
N VAL A 528 6.29 17.33 0.40
CA VAL A 528 6.24 15.90 0.08
C VAL A 528 7.64 15.31 0.20
N MET A 529 7.81 14.39 1.16
CA MET A 529 9.05 13.65 1.36
C MET A 529 8.93 12.24 0.79
N VAL A 530 9.93 11.83 0.00
CA VAL A 530 10.06 10.47 -0.53
C VAL A 530 11.21 9.78 0.20
N ARG A 531 10.93 8.61 0.78
CA ARG A 531 11.90 7.76 1.46
C ARG A 531 12.07 6.48 0.66
N ASN A 532 13.25 6.25 0.10
CA ASN A 532 13.55 5.09 -0.75
C ASN A 532 14.41 4.06 0.01
N PHE A 533 14.02 2.79 -0.05
CA PHE A 533 14.71 1.68 0.62
C PHE A 533 15.60 0.86 -0.34
N ASP A 534 15.64 1.24 -1.62
CA ASP A 534 16.34 0.51 -2.69
C ASP A 534 17.69 1.12 -3.09
N PHE A 535 18.34 1.87 -2.20
CA PHE A 535 19.66 2.45 -2.44
C PHE A 535 20.78 1.41 -2.30
#